data_AF-A0A2T0XBZ5-F1
#
_entry.id   AF-A0A2T0XBZ5-F1
#
_cell.length_a   1.000
_cell.length_b   1.000
_cell.length_c   1.000
_cell.angle_alpha   90.00
_cell.angle_beta   90.00
_cell.angle_gamma   90.00
#
_symmetry.space_group_name_H-M   'P 1'
#
loop_
_entity.id
_entity.type
_entity.pdbx_description
1 polymer ?
#
loop_
_entity_poly.entity_id
_entity_poly.type
_entity_poly.pdbx_seq_one_letter_code
_entity_poly.pdbx_strand_id
1 'polypeptide(L)'
;MTAQFTEVLHYKGEQMSLRTQPLSEYLYLMDTTPDFKRKSTACWRRYVGKWEILLDRLYLVGIHATYTDGTAVTLDSLFPGFPERVFAHWYSGVLSIPQGAMTQYVHMGYLSTYERDLFIAVENGVVVDTQLRINNVSLGEGDNIA
;
A
#
# COMPACT_ATOMS: atom_id res chain seq x y z
N MET A 1 18.20 6.03 7.36
CA MET A 1 17.57 4.91 6.63
C MET A 1 16.44 5.51 5.79
N THR A 2 16.25 5.07 4.54
CA THR A 2 15.35 5.72 3.56
C THR A 2 13.90 5.25 3.73
N ALA A 3 12.93 6.16 3.62
CA ALA A 3 11.50 5.81 3.61
C ALA A 3 11.20 4.81 2.47
N GLN A 4 10.41 3.76 2.75
CA GLN A 4 10.03 2.80 1.71
C GLN A 4 8.96 3.39 0.78
N PHE A 5 9.04 3.07 -0.51
CA PHE A 5 7.98 3.42 -1.46
C PHE A 5 6.64 2.74 -1.10
N THR A 6 5.60 3.56 -0.96
CA THR A 6 4.21 3.15 -0.79
C THR A 6 3.68 2.51 -2.07
N GLU A 7 2.64 1.70 -1.93
CA GLU A 7 1.78 1.32 -3.04
C GLU A 7 0.86 2.47 -3.43
N VAL A 8 0.18 2.32 -4.57
CA VAL A 8 -0.75 3.32 -5.08
C VAL A 8 -2.16 2.75 -4.97
N LEU A 9 -3.09 3.53 -4.44
CA LEU A 9 -4.51 3.20 -4.40
C LEU A 9 -5.31 4.27 -5.15
N HIS A 10 -6.22 3.85 -6.02
CA HIS A 10 -7.26 4.68 -6.62
C HIS A 10 -8.57 4.45 -5.88
N TYR A 11 -9.11 5.48 -5.24
CA TYR A 11 -10.34 5.41 -4.46
C TYR A 11 -11.09 6.74 -4.52
N LYS A 12 -12.41 6.68 -4.79
CA LYS A 12 -13.28 7.86 -4.91
C LYS A 12 -12.77 8.95 -5.87
N GLY A 13 -12.12 8.54 -6.96
CA GLY A 13 -11.59 9.44 -7.98
C GLY A 13 -10.23 10.08 -7.62
N GLU A 14 -9.66 9.74 -6.47
CA GLU A 14 -8.37 10.25 -6.04
C GLU A 14 -7.30 9.15 -6.08
N GLN A 15 -6.05 9.55 -6.38
CA GLN A 15 -4.88 8.70 -6.24
C GLN A 15 -4.22 8.96 -4.88
N MET A 16 -4.08 7.90 -4.08
CA MET A 16 -3.58 7.95 -2.72
C MET A 16 -2.37 7.02 -2.54
N SER A 17 -1.55 7.31 -1.54
CA SER A 17 -0.49 6.39 -1.09
C SER A 17 -1.07 5.31 -0.21
N LEU A 18 -0.71 4.05 -0.46
CA LEU A 18 -1.10 2.90 0.34
C LEU A 18 0.13 2.36 1.07
N ARG A 19 0.08 2.34 2.41
CA ARG A 19 1.19 1.82 3.24
C ARG A 19 1.10 0.32 3.42
N THR A 20 -0.10 -0.23 3.41
CA THR A 20 -0.34 -1.68 3.43
C THR A 20 0.16 -2.31 2.13
N GLN A 21 0.47 -3.61 2.16
CA GLN A 21 1.06 -4.33 1.03
C GLN A 21 0.21 -5.56 0.68
N PRO A 22 -1.04 -5.43 0.18
CA PRO A 22 -1.93 -6.59 0.02
C PRO A 22 -1.42 -7.66 -0.95
N LEU A 23 -0.49 -7.32 -1.85
CA LEU A 23 0.14 -8.27 -2.77
C LEU A 23 1.21 -9.12 -2.07
N SER A 24 1.81 -8.67 -0.96
CA SER A 24 2.83 -9.48 -0.27
C SER A 24 2.23 -10.74 0.32
N GLU A 25 1.00 -10.66 0.82
CA GLU A 25 0.22 -11.80 1.31
C GLU A 25 0.08 -12.86 0.22
N TYR A 26 -0.30 -12.46 -1.00
CA TYR A 26 -0.41 -13.39 -2.12
C TYR A 26 0.93 -14.02 -2.50
N LEU A 27 1.99 -13.22 -2.57
CA LEU A 27 3.33 -13.73 -2.90
C LEU A 27 3.89 -14.69 -1.84
N TYR A 28 3.46 -14.55 -0.58
CA TYR A 28 3.78 -15.48 0.49
C TYR A 28 3.01 -16.81 0.35
N LEU A 29 1.78 -16.76 -0.15
CA LEU A 29 0.96 -17.94 -0.42
C LEU A 29 1.38 -18.70 -1.68
N MET A 30 2.20 -18.11 -2.55
CA MET A 30 2.73 -18.81 -3.72
C MET A 30 3.78 -19.86 -3.31
N ASP A 31 3.65 -21.07 -3.86
CA ASP A 31 4.65 -22.14 -3.71
C ASP A 31 6.04 -21.74 -4.22
N THR A 32 6.10 -20.82 -5.20
CA THR A 32 7.36 -20.26 -5.73
C THR A 32 7.27 -18.75 -5.75
N THR A 33 7.97 -18.09 -4.81
CA THR A 33 8.05 -16.63 -4.80
C THR A 33 8.78 -16.16 -6.06
N PRO A 34 8.18 -15.28 -6.88
CA PRO A 34 8.83 -14.75 -8.06
C PRO A 34 10.10 -13.98 -7.70
N ASP A 35 11.22 -14.26 -8.38
CA ASP A 35 12.47 -13.55 -8.12
C ASP A 35 12.47 -12.19 -8.82
N PHE A 36 12.02 -11.17 -8.10
CA PHE A 36 12.06 -9.79 -8.57
C PHE A 36 13.45 -9.19 -8.38
N LYS A 37 13.90 -8.48 -9.41
CA LYS A 37 15.19 -7.75 -9.42
C LYS A 37 15.14 -6.59 -8.44
N ARG A 38 16.16 -6.50 -7.57
CA ARG A 38 16.34 -5.34 -6.68
C ARG A 38 16.75 -4.11 -7.50
N LYS A 39 15.87 -3.11 -7.60
CA LYS A 39 16.16 -1.85 -8.32
C LYS A 39 16.78 -0.76 -7.46
N SER A 40 16.46 -0.71 -6.16
CA SER A 40 16.92 0.34 -5.26
C SER A 40 16.91 -0.12 -3.80
N THR A 41 17.73 0.50 -2.95
CA THR A 41 17.72 0.32 -1.49
C THR A 41 16.51 0.99 -0.81
N ALA A 42 15.72 1.79 -1.53
CA ALA A 42 14.49 2.43 -1.01
C ALA A 42 13.22 1.58 -1.24
N CYS A 43 13.32 0.45 -1.95
CA CYS A 43 12.20 -0.50 -2.14
C CYS A 43 12.72 -1.92 -1.93
N TRP A 44 12.85 -2.34 -0.67
CA TRP A 44 13.29 -3.70 -0.34
C TRP A 44 12.33 -4.77 -0.83
N ARG A 45 11.05 -4.38 -0.97
CA ARG A 45 9.94 -5.13 -1.54
C ARG A 45 10.10 -5.46 -3.03
N ARG A 46 10.91 -4.70 -3.78
CA ARG A 46 11.22 -4.91 -5.22
C ARG A 46 10.03 -4.80 -6.20
N TYR A 47 8.83 -4.52 -5.70
CA TYR A 47 7.65 -4.23 -6.51
C TYR A 47 6.85 -3.06 -5.93
N VAL A 48 5.98 -2.46 -6.75
CA VAL A 48 4.95 -1.51 -6.33
C VAL A 48 3.62 -1.92 -6.95
N GLY A 49 2.65 -2.34 -6.13
CA GLY A 49 1.29 -2.61 -6.56
C GLY A 49 0.49 -1.33 -6.80
N LYS A 50 -0.38 -1.38 -7.80
CA LYS A 50 -1.40 -0.36 -8.08
C LYS A 50 -2.76 -0.99 -7.86
N TRP A 51 -3.55 -0.37 -7.00
CA TRP A 51 -4.83 -0.87 -6.55
C TRP A 51 -5.95 0.08 -6.90
N GLU A 52 -7.15 -0.47 -7.05
CA GLU A 52 -8.39 0.28 -7.23
C GLU A 52 -9.45 -0.32 -6.31
N ILE A 53 -10.23 0.53 -5.63
CA ILE A 53 -11.48 0.11 -5.00
C ILE A 53 -12.64 0.57 -5.88
N LEU A 54 -13.38 -0.39 -6.42
CA LEU A 54 -14.52 -0.16 -7.29
C LEU A 54 -15.70 -1.00 -6.81
N LEU A 55 -16.85 -0.37 -6.56
CA LEU A 55 -18.06 -1.03 -6.05
C LEU A 55 -17.76 -1.92 -4.82
N ASP A 56 -17.08 -1.34 -3.83
CA ASP A 56 -16.68 -1.99 -2.58
C ASP A 56 -15.80 -3.24 -2.76
N ARG A 57 -15.11 -3.36 -3.88
CA ARG A 57 -14.18 -4.46 -4.18
C ARG A 57 -12.78 -3.93 -4.44
N LEU A 58 -11.80 -4.57 -3.82
CA LEU A 58 -10.38 -4.30 -4.00
C LEU A 58 -9.86 -5.07 -5.23
N TYR A 59 -9.26 -4.33 -6.15
CA TYR A 59 -8.64 -4.85 -7.36
C TYR A 59 -7.17 -4.47 -7.43
N LEU A 60 -6.32 -5.41 -7.82
CA LEU A 60 -4.99 -5.10 -8.33
C LEU A 60 -5.13 -4.77 -9.81
N VAL A 61 -4.77 -3.54 -10.19
CA VAL A 61 -4.90 -3.00 -11.56
C VAL A 61 -3.54 -2.75 -12.22
N GLY A 62 -2.45 -3.02 -11.50
CA GLY A 62 -1.12 -3.02 -12.08
C GLY A 62 -0.04 -3.37 -11.09
N ILE A 63 1.12 -3.73 -11.62
CA ILE A 63 2.33 -3.96 -10.85
C ILE A 63 3.50 -3.28 -11.55
N HIS A 64 4.31 -2.58 -10.78
CA HIS A 64 5.62 -2.13 -11.24
C HIS A 64 6.70 -2.99 -10.61
N ALA A 65 7.16 -4.00 -11.35
CA ALA A 65 8.27 -4.86 -10.97
C ALA A 65 9.02 -5.34 -12.21
N THR A 66 10.18 -5.94 -12.00
CA THR A 66 10.99 -6.53 -13.08
C THR A 66 11.59 -7.83 -12.56
N TYR A 67 11.51 -8.89 -13.35
CA TYR A 67 12.18 -10.16 -13.07
C TYR A 67 13.70 -10.03 -13.15
N THR A 68 14.44 -11.01 -12.64
CA THR A 68 15.92 -11.01 -12.64
C THR A 68 16.53 -10.95 -14.04
N ASP A 69 15.87 -11.56 -15.03
CA ASP A 69 16.24 -11.54 -16.45
C ASP A 69 16.06 -10.17 -17.12
N GLY A 70 15.39 -9.21 -16.45
CA GLY A 70 15.11 -7.88 -16.99
C GLY A 70 13.71 -7.72 -17.58
N THR A 71 12.91 -8.79 -17.64
CA THR A 71 11.54 -8.75 -18.16
C THR A 71 10.63 -8.00 -17.18
N ALA A 72 9.77 -7.13 -17.70
CA ALA A 72 8.77 -6.44 -16.88
C ALA A 72 7.73 -7.44 -16.37
N VAL A 73 7.38 -7.34 -15.09
CA VAL A 73 6.30 -8.14 -14.52
C VAL A 73 4.97 -7.52 -14.93
N THR A 74 4.04 -8.32 -15.40
CA THR A 74 2.68 -7.89 -15.77
C THR A 74 1.67 -8.55 -14.83
N LEU A 75 0.41 -8.11 -14.87
CA LEU A 75 -0.64 -8.83 -14.14
C LEU A 75 -0.82 -10.23 -14.70
N ASP A 76 -0.84 -10.37 -16.02
CA ASP A 76 -1.01 -11.67 -16.70
C ASP A 76 0.12 -12.66 -16.36
N SER A 77 1.35 -12.17 -16.12
CA SER A 77 2.46 -13.05 -15.73
C SER A 77 2.36 -13.57 -14.30
N LEU A 78 1.61 -12.90 -13.41
CA LEU A 78 1.35 -13.33 -12.03
C LEU A 78 -0.02 -13.99 -11.85
N PHE A 79 -0.98 -13.61 -12.68
CA PHE A 79 -2.37 -14.04 -12.69
C PHE A 79 -2.78 -14.31 -14.15
N PRO A 80 -2.41 -15.48 -14.70
CA PRO A 80 -2.70 -15.81 -16.09
C PRO A 80 -4.19 -15.72 -16.41
N GLY A 81 -4.53 -14.99 -17.47
CA GLY A 81 -5.92 -14.76 -17.88
C GLY A 81 -6.56 -13.50 -17.29
N PHE A 82 -5.83 -12.74 -16.47
CA PHE A 82 -6.31 -11.49 -15.86
C PHE A 82 -5.36 -10.31 -16.15
N PRO A 83 -5.20 -9.89 -17.43
CA PRO A 83 -4.20 -8.90 -17.83
C PRO A 83 -4.49 -7.47 -17.38
N GLU A 84 -5.77 -7.12 -17.14
CA GLU A 84 -6.19 -5.75 -16.86
C GLU A 84 -6.46 -5.48 -15.38
N ARG A 85 -7.09 -6.43 -14.70
CA ARG A 85 -7.46 -6.31 -13.28
C ARG A 85 -7.64 -7.68 -12.64
N VAL A 86 -7.28 -7.79 -11.36
CA VAL A 86 -7.43 -9.01 -10.56
C VAL A 86 -8.21 -8.68 -9.30
N PHE A 87 -9.31 -9.40 -9.06
CA PHE A 87 -10.06 -9.27 -7.81
C PHE A 87 -9.25 -9.87 -6.66
N ALA A 88 -9.00 -9.07 -5.61
CA ALA A 88 -8.10 -9.39 -4.52
C ALA A 88 -8.73 -10.33 -3.47
N HIS A 89 -9.35 -11.43 -3.91
CA HIS A 89 -10.11 -12.32 -3.03
C HIS A 89 -9.27 -12.99 -1.93
N TRP A 90 -7.94 -13.01 -2.08
CA TRP A 90 -7.01 -13.55 -1.08
C TRP A 90 -6.81 -12.61 0.12
N TYR A 91 -7.13 -11.32 -0.02
CA TYR A 91 -6.77 -10.33 0.99
C TYR A 91 -7.90 -10.11 2.00
N SER A 92 -7.56 -10.27 3.28
CA SER A 92 -8.38 -9.84 4.42
C SER A 92 -7.51 -9.06 5.40
N GLY A 93 -7.87 -7.81 5.68
CA GLY A 93 -7.06 -6.92 6.51
C GLY A 93 -7.49 -5.45 6.40
N VAL A 94 -6.68 -4.55 6.96
CA VAL A 94 -6.94 -3.11 6.95
C VAL A 94 -5.96 -2.40 6.04
N LEU A 95 -6.48 -1.73 5.01
CA LEU A 95 -5.72 -0.81 4.19
C LEU A 95 -5.51 0.49 4.97
N SER A 96 -4.25 0.90 5.13
CA SER A 96 -3.86 2.13 5.81
C SER A 96 -3.34 3.16 4.80
N ILE A 97 -4.07 4.26 4.69
CA ILE A 97 -3.87 5.30 3.69
C ILE A 97 -3.61 6.63 4.42
N PRO A 98 -2.35 7.12 4.45
CA PRO A 98 -2.05 8.45 4.97
C PRO A 98 -2.69 9.54 4.12
N GLN A 99 -3.25 10.56 4.77
CA GLN A 99 -3.88 11.71 4.13
C GLN A 99 -3.46 13.04 4.78
N GLY A 100 -3.35 14.08 3.95
CA GLY A 100 -3.04 15.44 4.40
C GLY A 100 -1.56 15.76 4.43
N ALA A 101 -1.21 16.92 5.01
CA ALA A 101 0.17 17.33 5.13
C ALA A 101 0.93 16.38 6.08
N MET A 102 2.21 16.19 5.78
CA MET A 102 3.11 15.45 6.66
C MET A 102 3.44 16.34 7.85
N THR A 103 2.90 16.02 9.02
CA THR A 103 3.01 16.87 10.22
C THR A 103 4.27 16.58 11.03
N GLN A 104 4.83 15.37 10.93
CA GLN A 104 6.10 15.04 11.56
C GLN A 104 6.90 14.04 10.73
N TYR A 105 8.16 14.39 10.44
CA TYR A 105 9.10 13.55 9.72
C TYR A 105 9.92 12.69 10.68
N VAL A 106 9.75 11.36 10.61
CA VAL A 106 10.55 10.40 11.37
C VAL A 106 11.30 9.50 10.39
N HIS A 107 12.62 9.40 10.57
CA HIS A 107 13.56 8.80 9.62
C HIS A 107 13.53 7.25 9.51
N MET A 108 12.42 6.57 9.85
CA MET A 108 12.32 5.10 9.86
C MET A 108 10.94 4.57 9.41
N GLY A 109 10.89 3.84 8.30
CA GLY A 109 9.70 3.07 7.89
C GLY A 109 8.49 3.92 7.50
N TYR A 110 7.31 3.55 8.00
CA TYR A 110 6.03 4.25 7.80
C TYR A 110 5.68 5.23 8.94
N LEU A 111 6.65 5.58 9.79
CA LEU A 111 6.45 6.36 11.03
C LEU A 111 6.25 7.87 10.82
N SER A 112 6.17 8.32 9.57
CA SER A 112 5.74 9.68 9.25
C SER A 112 4.29 9.88 9.70
N THR A 113 4.06 10.87 10.56
CA THR A 113 2.70 11.24 10.97
C THR A 113 2.10 12.16 9.92
N TYR A 114 0.89 11.84 9.48
CA TYR A 114 0.08 12.67 8.60
C TYR A 114 -1.09 13.22 9.40
N GLU A 115 -1.66 14.35 8.96
CA GLU A 115 -2.83 14.96 9.61
C GLU A 115 -3.98 13.98 9.82
N ARG A 116 -4.17 13.05 8.88
CA ARG A 116 -5.25 12.08 8.88
C ARG A 116 -4.77 10.73 8.37
N ASP A 117 -5.41 9.67 8.84
CA ASP A 117 -5.27 8.33 8.29
C ASP A 117 -6.66 7.80 7.94
N LEU A 118 -6.81 7.35 6.70
CA LEU A 118 -7.96 6.60 6.24
C LEU A 118 -7.66 5.11 6.39
N PHE A 119 -8.55 4.40 7.09
CA PHE A 119 -8.51 2.96 7.26
C PHE A 119 -9.70 2.35 6.51
N ILE A 120 -9.44 1.36 5.67
CA ILE A 120 -10.47 0.61 4.94
C ILE A 120 -10.33 -0.86 5.32
N ALA A 121 -11.32 -1.41 6.02
CA ALA A 121 -11.35 -2.82 6.36
C ALA A 121 -11.85 -3.63 5.15
N VAL A 122 -11.13 -4.70 4.84
CA VAL A 122 -11.39 -5.58 3.71
C VAL A 122 -11.48 -7.02 4.20
N GLU A 123 -12.49 -7.75 3.77
CA GLU A 123 -12.64 -9.19 3.97
C GLU A 123 -12.79 -9.89 2.62
N ASN A 124 -11.87 -10.80 2.30
CA ASN A 124 -11.81 -11.55 1.04
C ASN A 124 -11.95 -10.64 -0.20
N GLY A 125 -11.23 -9.52 -0.19
CA GLY A 125 -11.26 -8.51 -1.26
C GLY A 125 -12.48 -7.58 -1.25
N VAL A 126 -13.42 -7.73 -0.32
CA VAL A 126 -14.62 -6.88 -0.20
C VAL A 126 -14.45 -5.87 0.93
N VAL A 127 -14.71 -4.60 0.67
CA VAL A 127 -14.72 -3.54 1.68
C VAL A 127 -15.90 -3.76 2.61
N VAL A 128 -15.63 -3.84 3.91
CA VAL A 128 -16.66 -4.05 4.95
C VAL A 128 -16.81 -2.85 5.89
N ASP A 129 -15.78 -2.01 6.01
CA ASP A 129 -15.82 -0.80 6.82
C ASP A 129 -14.84 0.26 6.32
N THR A 130 -15.10 1.54 6.64
CA THR A 130 -14.22 2.66 6.33
C THR A 130 -14.22 3.65 7.48
N GLN A 131 -13.04 3.91 8.05
CA GLN A 131 -12.86 4.81 9.19
C GLN A 131 -11.83 5.89 8.87
N LEU A 132 -12.18 7.15 9.11
CA LEU A 132 -11.25 8.28 9.03
C LEU A 132 -10.78 8.64 10.44
N ARG A 133 -9.49 8.58 10.69
CA ARG A 133 -8.87 9.01 11.95
C ARG A 133 -8.15 10.33 11.75
N ILE A 134 -8.47 11.32 12.56
CA ILE A 134 -7.73 12.58 12.62
C ILE A 134 -6.61 12.41 13.65
N ASN A 135 -5.37 12.64 13.23
CA ASN A 135 -4.22 12.60 14.12
C ASN A 135 -4.03 14.01 14.69
N ASN A 136 -4.64 14.28 15.84
CA ASN A 136 -4.35 15.49 16.58
C ASN A 136 -2.89 15.43 17.04
N VAL A 137 -2.05 16.28 16.45
CA VAL A 137 -0.71 16.53 16.96
C VAL A 137 -0.90 17.24 18.30
N SER A 138 -0.70 16.52 19.41
CA SER A 138 -0.49 17.18 20.70
C SER A 138 0.83 17.94 20.57
N LEU A 139 0.74 19.24 20.29
CA LEU A 139 1.81 20.17 20.61
C LEU A 139 2.00 20.03 22.11
N GLY A 140 3.14 19.49 22.54
CA GLY A 140 3.48 19.38 23.95
C GLY A 140 3.32 20.75 24.60
N GLU A 141 2.50 20.79 25.63
CA GLU A 141 2.57 21.84 26.64
C GLU A 141 4.00 21.79 27.22
N GLY A 142 4.83 22.73 26.78
CA GLY A 142 6.03 23.12 27.50
C GLY A 142 5.59 24.09 28.58
N ASP A 143 5.40 23.54 29.77
CA ASP A 143 5.04 24.25 30.99
C ASP A 143 5.84 25.54 31.19
N ASN A 144 5.06 26.57 31.52
CA ASN A 144 5.51 27.83 32.05
C ASN A 144 6.09 27.58 33.46
N ILE A 145 7.39 27.70 33.65
CA ILE A 145 7.95 27.94 34.98
C ILE A 145 8.65 29.30 34.99
N ALA A 146 8.16 30.12 35.91
CA ALA A 146 8.59 31.47 36.22
C ALA A 146 10.05 31.56 36.68
#